data_AF-A0A5A7RQP9-F1
#
_entry.id   AF-A0A5A7RQP9-F1
#
_cell.length_a   1.000
_cell.length_b   1.000
_cell.length_c   1.000
_cell.angle_alpha   90.00
_cell.angle_beta   90.00
_cell.angle_gamma   90.00
#
_symmetry.space_group_name_H-M   'P 1'
#
loop_
_entity.id
_entity.type
_entity.pdbx_description
1 polymer ?
#
loop_
_entity_poly.entity_id
_entity_poly.type
_entity_poly.pdbx_seq_one_letter_code
_entity_poly.pdbx_strand_id
1 'polypeptide(L)'
;MKNKVVGILIVAIFVMSAFVGMAGYSPHQGISTEGNGGMAGFASSKKLHETFSTPEVSFNGDHILVSVGNTIDDLKPDYPMMPYRTETITLPFGTKIDSIDVKIGNVQTMHLDEKIKPA
;
A
#
# COMPACT_ATOMS: atom_id res chain seq x y z
N MET A 1 0.57 63.50 -4.20
CA MET A 1 0.16 62.23 -4.84
C MET A 1 1.22 61.13 -4.72
N LYS A 2 2.52 61.44 -4.83
CA LYS A 2 3.62 60.46 -4.76
C LYS A 2 3.64 59.62 -3.47
N ASN A 3 3.36 60.22 -2.32
CA ASN A 3 3.41 59.57 -1.00
C ASN A 3 2.27 58.55 -0.81
N LYS A 4 1.12 58.79 -1.47
CA LYS A 4 -0.03 57.85 -1.45
C LYS A 4 0.25 56.64 -2.32
N VAL A 5 0.95 56.83 -3.45
CA VAL A 5 1.37 55.74 -4.35
C VAL A 5 2.43 54.86 -3.67
N VAL A 6 3.38 55.45 -2.94
CA VAL A 6 4.38 54.70 -2.15
C VAL A 6 3.71 53.87 -1.04
N GLY A 7 2.70 54.43 -0.36
CA GLY A 7 1.94 53.69 0.66
C GLY A 7 1.22 52.46 0.09
N ILE A 8 0.58 52.60 -1.07
CA ILE A 8 -0.11 51.48 -1.75
C ILE A 8 0.88 50.40 -2.17
N LEU A 9 2.07 50.77 -2.65
CA LEU A 9 3.10 49.84 -3.08
C LEU A 9 3.64 49.00 -1.90
N ILE A 10 3.85 49.62 -0.73
CA ILE A 10 4.32 48.92 0.47
C ILE A 10 3.27 47.93 0.98
N VAL A 11 2.00 48.32 1.00
CA VAL A 11 0.89 47.43 1.41
C VAL A 11 0.73 46.26 0.43
N ALA A 12 0.88 46.49 -0.87
CA ALA A 12 0.82 45.41 -1.88
C ALA A 12 1.92 44.36 -1.68
N ILE A 13 3.15 44.78 -1.34
CA ILE A 13 4.27 43.86 -1.09
C ILE A 13 4.03 43.03 0.18
N PHE A 14 3.48 43.64 1.23
CA PHE A 14 3.20 42.95 2.50
C PHE A 14 2.02 41.97 2.40
N VAL A 15 1.01 42.28 1.59
CA VAL A 15 -0.10 41.35 1.33
C VAL A 15 0.37 40.19 0.46
N MET A 16 1.25 40.41 -0.51
CA MET A 16 1.80 39.32 -1.35
C MET A 16 2.69 38.36 -0.54
N SER A 17 3.50 38.82 0.42
CA SER A 17 4.33 37.94 1.25
C SER A 17 3.52 37.04 2.19
N ALA A 18 2.30 37.42 2.58
CA ALA A 18 1.40 36.59 3.36
C ALA A 18 0.82 35.39 2.56
N PHE A 19 0.83 35.44 1.23
CA PHE A 19 0.36 34.34 0.37
C PHE A 19 1.47 33.41 -0.14
N VAL A 20 2.76 33.75 0.03
CA VAL A 20 3.90 32.89 -0.39
C VAL A 20 4.03 31.64 0.51
N GLY A 21 3.37 31.61 1.67
CA GLY A 21 3.34 30.45 2.58
C GLY A 21 2.35 29.34 2.23
N MET A 22 1.52 29.49 1.18
CA MET A 22 0.44 28.53 0.84
C MET A 22 0.58 27.92 -0.57
N ALA A 23 1.78 27.90 -1.13
CA ALA A 23 2.12 27.02 -2.26
C ALA A 23 2.93 25.86 -1.71
N GLY A 24 2.23 24.77 -1.37
CA GLY A 24 2.81 23.56 -0.78
C GLY A 24 3.95 23.01 -1.63
N TYR A 25 5.16 23.05 -1.08
CA TYR A 25 6.27 22.24 -1.55
C TYR A 25 6.06 20.82 -1.04
N SER A 26 5.55 19.93 -1.90
CA SER A 26 5.54 18.50 -1.66
C SER A 26 6.59 17.85 -2.56
N PRO A 27 7.74 17.48 -1.99
CA PRO A 27 8.21 16.13 -2.19
C PRO A 27 8.61 15.53 -0.83
N HIS A 28 7.79 14.58 -0.40
CA HIS A 28 8.26 13.34 0.21
C HIS A 28 9.08 13.46 1.52
N GLN A 29 8.43 13.87 2.62
CA GLN A 29 8.59 13.25 3.94
C GLN A 29 7.64 13.93 4.93
N GLY A 30 6.78 13.13 5.57
CA GLY A 30 5.78 13.63 6.52
C GLY A 30 6.44 14.18 7.78
N ILE A 31 6.40 15.51 7.94
CA ILE A 31 6.58 16.20 9.21
C ILE A 31 5.18 16.70 9.60
N SER A 32 4.62 16.11 10.66
CA SER A 32 3.38 16.55 11.28
C SER A 32 3.62 17.80 12.12
N THR A 33 2.74 18.79 11.94
CA THR A 33 2.61 20.01 12.72
C THR A 33 2.56 19.72 14.22
N GLU A 34 3.46 20.34 14.99
CA GLU A 34 3.39 20.36 16.45
C GLU A 34 2.20 21.18 16.91
N GLY A 35 1.24 20.50 17.53
CA GLY A 35 0.10 21.08 18.22
C GLY A 35 -0.38 20.09 19.27
N ASN A 36 0.00 20.36 20.53
CA ASN A 36 -0.46 19.75 21.77
C ASN A 36 0.25 18.46 22.24
N GLY A 37 0.83 18.55 23.44
CA GLY A 37 1.64 17.52 24.07
C GLY A 37 0.84 16.27 24.43
N GLY A 38 1.15 15.19 23.72
CA GLY A 38 0.94 13.80 24.09
C GLY A 38 1.95 12.99 23.30
N MET A 39 2.61 12.02 23.92
CA MET A 39 3.46 11.05 23.21
C MET A 39 2.57 10.24 22.26
N ALA A 40 2.27 10.79 21.09
CA ALA A 40 1.71 10.07 19.98
C ALA A 40 2.81 9.15 19.48
N GLY A 41 2.77 7.89 19.92
CA GLY A 41 3.64 6.86 19.38
C GLY A 41 3.55 6.91 17.86
N PHE A 42 4.70 7.05 17.19
CA PHE A 42 4.78 7.02 15.73
C PHE A 42 4.23 5.66 15.25
N ALA A 43 2.96 5.63 14.84
CA ALA A 43 2.37 4.48 14.21
C ALA A 43 2.99 4.35 12.81
N SER A 44 4.03 3.52 12.71
CA SER A 44 4.69 3.23 11.44
C SER A 44 3.92 2.15 10.70
N SER A 45 3.52 2.42 9.44
CA SER A 45 2.88 1.43 8.59
C SER A 45 3.83 1.02 7.46
N LYS A 46 4.00 -0.29 7.27
CA LYS A 46 4.72 -0.86 6.13
C LYS A 46 3.70 -1.37 5.11
N LYS A 47 3.82 -0.93 3.86
CA LYS A 47 2.98 -1.40 2.76
C LYS A 47 3.75 -2.43 1.93
N LEU A 48 3.10 -3.55 1.66
CA LEU A 48 3.55 -4.57 0.71
C LEU A 48 2.54 -4.61 -0.43
N HIS A 49 3.01 -4.81 -1.65
CA HIS A 49 2.16 -4.89 -2.82
C HIS A 49 2.57 -6.12 -3.63
N GLU A 50 1.63 -7.05 -3.77
CA GLU A 50 1.85 -8.30 -4.46
C GLU A 50 0.84 -8.48 -5.60
N THR A 51 1.34 -9.03 -6.70
CA THR A 51 0.55 -9.31 -7.91
C THR A 51 0.83 -10.74 -8.32
N PHE A 52 -0.23 -11.46 -8.68
CA PHE A 52 -0.14 -12.79 -9.27
C PHE A 52 -0.26 -12.72 -10.78
N SER A 53 0.42 -13.62 -11.49
CA SER A 53 0.13 -13.84 -12.91
C SER A 53 -1.26 -14.42 -13.08
N THR A 54 -1.79 -14.37 -14.30
CA THR A 54 -3.03 -15.07 -14.63
C THR A 54 -2.89 -16.57 -14.30
N PRO A 55 -3.86 -17.17 -13.58
CA PRO A 55 -3.85 -18.60 -13.31
C PRO A 55 -4.05 -19.42 -14.58
N GLU A 56 -3.31 -20.51 -14.71
CA GLU A 56 -3.48 -21.52 -15.75
C GLU A 56 -4.13 -22.76 -15.13
N VAL A 57 -5.17 -23.29 -15.79
CA VAL A 57 -5.85 -24.52 -15.37
C VAL A 57 -5.50 -25.61 -16.37
N SER A 58 -4.98 -26.72 -15.85
CA SER A 58 -4.63 -27.89 -16.65
C SER A 58 -5.25 -29.16 -16.06
N PHE A 59 -5.43 -30.17 -16.91
CA PHE A 59 -6.04 -31.43 -16.54
C PHE A 59 -4.99 -32.49 -16.23
N ASN A 60 -5.17 -33.24 -15.15
CA ASN A 60 -4.26 -34.29 -14.71
C ASN A 60 -5.05 -35.53 -14.24
N GLY A 61 -5.41 -36.40 -15.18
CA GLY A 61 -6.34 -37.50 -14.89
C GLY A 61 -7.67 -36.94 -14.40
N ASP A 62 -8.28 -37.49 -13.36
CA ASP A 62 -9.61 -37.06 -12.90
C ASP A 62 -9.61 -35.75 -12.07
N HIS A 63 -8.53 -34.98 -12.11
CA HIS A 63 -8.38 -33.75 -11.33
C HIS A 63 -7.80 -32.61 -12.16
N ILE A 64 -8.02 -31.39 -11.70
CA ILE A 64 -7.37 -30.20 -12.25
C ILE A 64 -6.18 -29.78 -11.40
N LEU A 65 -5.20 -29.18 -12.07
CA LEU A 65 -4.08 -28.45 -11.49
C LEU A 65 -4.26 -26.96 -11.80
N VAL A 66 -4.15 -26.13 -10.77
CA VAL A 66 -4.14 -24.68 -10.90
C VAL A 66 -2.70 -24.21 -10.72
N SER A 67 -2.13 -23.59 -11.74
CA SER A 67 -0.76 -23.10 -11.74
C SER A 67 -0.72 -21.58 -11.82
N VAL A 68 0.13 -20.96 -11.01
CA VAL A 68 0.43 -19.54 -11.08
C VAL A 68 1.95 -19.38 -11.12
N GLY A 69 2.47 -18.40 -11.86
CA GLY A 69 3.90 -18.18 -11.94
C GLY A 69 4.48 -17.79 -10.59
N ASN A 70 5.64 -18.35 -10.24
CA ASN A 70 6.39 -18.06 -9.01
C ASN A 70 5.62 -18.34 -7.70
N THR A 71 4.81 -19.41 -7.68
CA THR A 71 4.09 -19.87 -6.49
C THR A 71 4.50 -21.28 -6.08
N ILE A 72 4.13 -21.64 -4.85
CA ILE A 72 4.20 -22.99 -4.28
C ILE A 72 2.75 -23.44 -4.03
N ASP A 73 2.47 -24.74 -3.94
CA ASP A 73 1.11 -25.29 -3.89
C ASP A 73 0.89 -26.40 -2.83
N ASP A 74 1.90 -26.75 -2.04
CA ASP A 74 1.91 -27.88 -1.09
C ASP A 74 1.60 -27.50 0.38
N LEU A 75 0.77 -26.47 0.59
CA LEU A 75 0.55 -25.86 1.91
C LEU A 75 0.11 -26.85 2.99
N LYS A 76 -0.73 -27.84 2.64
CA LYS A 76 -1.28 -28.80 3.59
C LYS A 76 -1.63 -30.13 2.89
N PRO A 77 -1.15 -31.28 3.40
CA PRO A 77 -1.49 -32.59 2.86
C PRO A 77 -3.00 -32.83 2.83
N ASP A 78 -3.50 -33.51 1.79
CA ASP A 78 -4.91 -33.87 1.57
C ASP A 78 -5.87 -32.68 1.32
N TYR A 79 -5.36 -31.44 1.26
CA TYR A 79 -6.13 -30.27 0.87
C TYR A 79 -5.86 -29.92 -0.60
N PRO A 80 -6.76 -29.20 -1.29
CA PRO A 80 -6.52 -28.76 -2.65
C PRO A 80 -5.17 -28.06 -2.80
N MET A 81 -4.38 -28.44 -3.80
CA MET A 81 -3.14 -27.77 -4.17
C MET A 81 -3.45 -26.38 -4.70
N MET A 82 -3.43 -25.40 -3.81
CA MET A 82 -3.72 -24.01 -4.11
C MET A 82 -2.42 -23.21 -4.16
N PRO A 83 -2.11 -22.56 -5.29
CA PRO A 83 -0.97 -21.66 -5.42
C PRO A 83 -0.95 -20.57 -4.35
N TYR A 84 0.19 -20.41 -3.67
CA TYR A 84 0.46 -19.34 -2.72
C TYR A 84 1.90 -18.84 -2.85
N ARG A 85 2.14 -17.64 -2.30
CA ARG A 85 3.48 -17.04 -2.20
C ARG A 85 3.72 -16.61 -0.77
N THR A 86 4.93 -16.85 -0.29
CA THR A 86 5.39 -16.42 1.04
C THR A 86 6.48 -15.38 0.88
N GLU A 87 6.35 -14.28 1.62
CA GLU A 87 7.40 -13.28 1.74
C GLU A 87 7.83 -13.13 3.20
N THR A 88 9.12 -12.88 3.40
CA THR A 88 9.69 -12.60 4.71
C THR A 88 10.07 -11.14 4.80
N ILE A 89 9.68 -10.47 5.87
CA ILE A 89 10.08 -9.09 6.15
C ILE A 89 10.91 -9.01 7.42
N THR A 90 11.94 -8.16 7.39
CA THR A 90 12.71 -7.80 8.58
C THR A 90 12.10 -6.57 9.22
N LEU A 91 11.90 -6.64 10.53
CA LEU A 91 11.43 -5.53 11.37
C LEU A 91 12.45 -5.26 12.47
N PRO A 92 12.62 -4.00 12.90
CA PRO A 92 13.46 -3.68 14.05
C PRO A 92 13.00 -4.41 15.32
N PHE A 93 13.95 -4.77 16.18
CA PHE A 93 13.64 -5.36 17.48
C PHE A 93 12.70 -4.47 18.30
N GLY A 94 11.75 -5.11 19.00
CA GLY A 94 10.74 -4.41 19.78
C GLY A 94 9.53 -3.93 18.98
N THR A 95 9.50 -4.13 17.66
CA THR A 95 8.32 -3.85 16.82
C THR A 95 7.19 -4.81 17.19
N LYS A 96 6.01 -4.27 17.49
CA LYS A 96 4.76 -5.03 17.62
C LYS A 96 3.88 -4.77 16.41
N ILE A 97 3.29 -5.83 15.87
CA ILE A 97 2.33 -5.73 14.78
C ILE A 97 0.94 -5.66 15.42
N ASP A 98 0.33 -4.47 15.40
CA ASP A 98 -0.99 -4.27 15.99
C ASP A 98 -2.11 -4.77 15.08
N SER A 99 -1.95 -4.60 13.76
CA SER A 99 -2.94 -4.99 12.76
C SER A 99 -2.33 -5.22 11.39
N ILE A 100 -2.97 -6.07 10.60
CA ILE A 100 -2.70 -6.25 9.16
C ILE A 100 -3.97 -5.91 8.41
N ASP A 101 -3.89 -4.95 7.48
CA ASP A 101 -4.99 -4.59 6.59
C ASP A 101 -4.66 -5.07 5.16
N VAL A 102 -5.60 -5.77 4.53
CA VAL A 102 -5.42 -6.36 3.20
C VAL A 102 -6.42 -5.74 2.25
N LYS A 103 -5.90 -5.10 1.20
CA LYS A 103 -6.71 -4.56 0.10
C LYS A 103 -6.58 -5.46 -1.10
N ILE A 104 -7.68 -6.10 -1.48
CA ILE A 104 -7.74 -7.00 -2.62
C ILE A 104 -8.04 -6.19 -3.88
N GLY A 105 -7.17 -6.32 -4.88
CA GLY A 105 -7.39 -5.79 -6.22
C GLY A 105 -7.79 -6.92 -7.19
N ASN A 106 -8.58 -6.58 -8.21
CA ASN A 106 -8.92 -7.43 -9.36
C ASN A 106 -9.28 -8.89 -9.00
N VAL A 107 -10.46 -9.08 -8.42
CA VAL A 107 -11.00 -10.42 -8.14
C VAL A 107 -11.56 -11.02 -9.42
N GLN A 108 -11.11 -12.23 -9.73
CA GLN A 108 -11.54 -13.00 -10.89
C GLN A 108 -12.27 -14.27 -10.42
N THR A 109 -13.36 -14.64 -11.09
CA THR A 109 -14.06 -15.90 -10.84
C THR A 109 -13.90 -16.79 -12.07
N MET A 110 -13.42 -18.01 -11.88
CA MET A 110 -13.20 -19.00 -12.93
C MET A 110 -14.10 -20.21 -12.69
N HIS A 111 -14.71 -20.73 -13.75
CA HIS A 111 -15.41 -22.00 -13.70
C HIS A 111 -14.42 -23.15 -13.82
N LEU A 112 -14.61 -24.21 -13.03
CA LEU A 112 -13.77 -25.39 -12.99
C LEU A 112 -14.68 -26.61 -13.16
N ASP A 113 -14.37 -27.45 -14.16
CA ASP A 113 -15.21 -28.59 -14.51
C ASP A 113 -15.00 -29.79 -13.57
N GLU A 114 -13.83 -29.89 -12.93
CA GLU A 114 -13.47 -30.96 -11.99
C GLU A 114 -12.84 -30.42 -10.69
N LYS A 115 -12.60 -31.31 -9.72
CA LYS A 115 -11.97 -30.97 -8.45
C LYS A 115 -10.46 -30.74 -8.60
N ILE A 116 -9.95 -29.77 -7.82
CA ILE A 116 -8.51 -29.53 -7.70
C ILE A 116 -7.85 -30.71 -7.00
N LYS A 117 -6.72 -31.16 -7.55
CA LYS A 117 -5.95 -32.27 -7.01
C LYS A 117 -5.48 -31.95 -5.57
N PRO A 118 -5.58 -32.91 -4.63
CA PRO A 118 -5.04 -32.73 -3.28
C PRO A 118 -3.51 -32.76 -3.27
N ALA A 119 -2.89 -32.09 -2.29
CA ALA A 119 -1.44 -32.04 -2.04
C ALA A 119 -0.91 -33.35 -1.47
#